data_AF-A0A4P2QCP3-F1
#
_entry.id   AF-A0A4P2QCP3-F1
#
_cell.length_a   1.000
_cell.length_b   1.000
_cell.length_c   1.000
_cell.angle_alpha   90.00
_cell.angle_beta   90.00
_cell.angle_gamma   90.00
#
_symmetry.space_group_name_H-M   'P 1'
#
loop_
_entity.id
_entity.type
_entity.pdbx_description
1 polymer ?
#
loop_
_entity_poly.entity_id
_entity_poly.type
_entity_poly.pdbx_seq_one_letter_code
_entity_poly.pdbx_strand_id
1 'polypeptide(L)'
;MATMDRRTALGALAAGPVVAACSRAEPSPTRSDEAALALEDVVRDVAPLGFPWETLDPFLFCVHHDDAYPAGNERLGPAASLAGRAIGRDFAGKDGWRMYHGDEIPGFPQHPHRGFETVTLVRRGLVDHADSLGAAARYGRGDVQWLTAGRGVVHAEMFPLLDRGGPNPLELFQIWLNLPRADKLADPHFVMMWERTIPKQRARDAAGRGTELTVVAGAFGDLRPPAPPPRSWAARAESDVAIWTLKMAPGARFTLPAASPGANRALYFFRGSQLRVGARSVPAAHRIVLRDGAAALLENGADEAEILLLQGRPIGEPVAQHGPFVMTSAAEVQQAYADYRRTGFGGWPWPSDGPVHGREDGRFARYPDGRIDRAG
;
A
#
# COMPACT_ATOMS: atom_id res chain seq x y z
N MET A 1 -46.43 -8.90 58.99
CA MET A 1 -47.65 -9.71 58.81
C MET A 1 -47.71 -10.03 57.31
N ALA A 2 -47.57 -11.30 56.90
CA ALA A 2 -47.63 -11.83 55.51
C ALA A 2 -46.64 -11.25 54.45
N THR A 3 -46.04 -11.99 53.50
CA THR A 3 -45.85 -13.45 53.26
C THR A 3 -44.68 -13.67 52.28
N MET A 4 -44.17 -14.92 52.15
CA MET A 4 -43.21 -15.42 51.14
C MET A 4 -43.80 -15.32 49.69
N ASP A 5 -43.14 -15.64 48.55
CA ASP A 5 -42.23 -16.74 48.14
C ASP A 5 -41.67 -16.34 46.72
N ARG A 6 -40.44 -16.61 46.24
CA ARG A 6 -39.93 -17.91 45.72
C ARG A 6 -38.40 -17.97 45.46
N ARG A 7 -37.95 -19.14 44.98
CA ARG A 7 -36.57 -19.54 44.64
C ARG A 7 -36.27 -19.54 43.12
N THR A 8 -34.97 -19.74 42.81
CA THR A 8 -34.36 -20.27 41.56
C THR A 8 -34.34 -19.32 40.34
N ALA A 9 -33.29 -19.29 39.50
CA ALA A 9 -32.16 -20.23 39.36
C ALA A 9 -30.80 -19.57 39.05
N LEU A 10 -29.71 -20.30 39.27
CA LEU A 10 -28.37 -19.98 38.75
C LEU A 10 -28.35 -20.09 37.22
N GLY A 11 -27.63 -19.18 36.57
CA GLY A 11 -27.30 -19.24 35.15
C GLY A 11 -25.87 -18.80 34.91
N ALA A 12 -24.91 -19.66 35.26
CA ALA A 12 -23.49 -19.42 34.99
C ALA A 12 -23.23 -19.59 33.48
N LEU A 13 -23.18 -18.49 32.73
CA LEU A 13 -22.67 -18.50 31.37
C LEU A 13 -21.14 -18.57 31.42
N ALA A 14 -20.62 -19.77 31.17
CA ALA A 14 -19.20 -20.02 31.09
C ALA A 14 -18.58 -19.16 29.97
N ALA A 15 -17.53 -18.41 30.31
CA ALA A 15 -16.63 -17.86 29.31
C ALA A 15 -15.89 -19.01 28.64
N GLY A 16 -16.43 -19.51 27.53
CA GLY A 16 -15.72 -20.43 26.66
C GLY A 16 -14.46 -19.76 26.13
N PRO A 17 -13.32 -20.47 26.07
CA PRO A 17 -12.09 -19.87 25.56
C PRO A 17 -12.31 -19.49 24.09
N VAL A 18 -12.12 -18.20 23.78
CA VAL A 18 -11.92 -17.78 22.39
C VAL A 18 -10.59 -18.39 21.96
N VAL A 19 -10.68 -19.53 21.27
CA VAL A 19 -9.52 -20.13 20.59
C VAL A 19 -9.21 -19.23 19.41
N ALA A 20 -8.46 -18.16 19.69
CA ALA A 20 -7.68 -17.50 18.66
C ALA A 20 -6.76 -18.57 18.07
N ALA A 21 -7.00 -18.93 16.81
CA ALA A 21 -6.13 -19.82 16.08
C ALA A 21 -4.82 -19.06 15.80
N CYS A 22 -3.94 -19.04 16.80
CA CYS A 22 -2.57 -18.63 16.63
C CYS A 22 -1.90 -19.61 15.66
N SER A 23 -1.92 -19.29 14.38
CA SER A 23 -1.03 -19.90 13.39
C SER A 23 0.39 -19.59 13.81
N ARG A 24 0.98 -20.52 14.58
CA ARG A 24 2.43 -20.57 14.76
C ARG A 24 3.04 -20.54 13.37
N ALA A 25 4.09 -19.75 13.18
CA ALA A 25 4.88 -19.85 11.96
C ALA A 25 5.26 -21.32 11.75
N GLU A 26 4.82 -21.90 10.62
CA GLU A 26 5.24 -23.24 10.26
C GLU A 26 6.77 -23.25 10.14
N PRO A 27 7.45 -24.33 10.57
CA PRO A 27 8.89 -24.43 10.39
C PRO A 27 9.21 -24.28 8.90
N SER A 28 10.30 -23.59 8.57
CA SER A 28 10.75 -23.43 7.18
C SER A 28 10.75 -24.79 6.47
N PRO A 29 10.17 -24.88 5.26
CA PRO A 29 9.97 -26.16 4.58
C PRO A 29 11.28 -26.92 4.41
N THR A 30 11.20 -28.25 4.49
CA THR A 30 12.36 -29.10 4.25
C THR A 30 12.75 -29.08 2.77
N ARG A 31 13.97 -29.53 2.43
CA ARG A 31 14.40 -29.66 1.02
C ARG A 31 13.48 -30.57 0.20
N SER A 32 12.83 -31.56 0.82
CA SER A 32 11.83 -32.41 0.19
C SER A 32 10.53 -31.64 -0.13
N ASP A 33 10.11 -30.76 0.77
CA ASP A 33 8.90 -29.94 0.58
C ASP A 33 9.13 -28.88 -0.51
N GLU A 34 10.30 -28.22 -0.51
CA GLU A 34 10.71 -27.33 -1.61
C GLU A 34 10.71 -28.05 -2.95
N ALA A 35 11.19 -29.30 -3.02
CA ALA A 35 11.23 -30.07 -4.27
C ALA A 35 9.83 -30.43 -4.79
N ALA A 36 8.86 -30.65 -3.89
CA ALA A 36 7.45 -30.84 -4.27
C ALA A 36 6.83 -29.52 -4.77
N LEU A 37 6.98 -28.42 -4.01
CA LEU A 37 6.48 -27.09 -4.38
C LEU A 37 7.08 -26.58 -5.69
N ALA A 38 8.33 -26.93 -6.01
CA ALA A 38 9.00 -26.60 -7.27
C ALA A 38 8.35 -27.23 -8.52
N LEU A 39 7.49 -28.24 -8.35
CA LEU A 39 6.77 -28.94 -9.42
C LEU A 39 5.28 -28.61 -9.45
N GLU A 40 4.77 -27.85 -8.47
CA GLU A 40 3.34 -27.53 -8.37
C GLU A 40 2.97 -26.32 -9.26
N ASP A 41 1.88 -26.45 -10.03
CA ASP A 41 1.34 -25.36 -10.84
C ASP A 41 0.39 -24.46 -10.02
N VAL A 42 1.00 -23.72 -9.09
CA VAL A 42 0.34 -22.76 -8.19
C VAL A 42 -0.06 -21.46 -8.88
N VAL A 43 0.28 -21.26 -10.16
CA VAL A 43 0.00 -20.04 -10.91
C VAL A 43 -1.33 -20.17 -11.67
N ARG A 44 -2.25 -19.23 -11.46
CA ARG A 44 -3.55 -19.15 -12.15
C ARG A 44 -3.48 -18.32 -13.43
N ASP A 45 -2.83 -17.17 -13.37
CA ASP A 45 -2.76 -16.18 -14.46
C ASP A 45 -1.40 -15.46 -14.45
N VAL A 46 -0.95 -15.02 -15.62
CA VAL A 46 0.27 -14.22 -15.81
C VAL A 46 -0.02 -13.16 -16.88
N ALA A 47 0.19 -11.89 -16.54
CA ALA A 47 -0.04 -10.76 -17.44
C ALA A 47 1.09 -9.73 -17.35
N PRO A 48 1.48 -9.04 -18.44
CA PRO A 48 2.41 -7.91 -18.37
C PRO A 48 1.88 -6.78 -17.47
N LEU A 49 2.78 -6.06 -16.80
CA LEU A 49 2.42 -4.89 -16.01
C LEU A 49 2.16 -3.68 -16.94
N GLY A 50 0.96 -3.11 -16.82
CA GLY A 50 0.57 -1.87 -17.50
C GLY A 50 0.97 -0.60 -16.74
N PHE A 51 0.26 0.50 -16.98
CA PHE A 51 0.29 1.69 -16.14
C PHE A 51 -1.12 2.33 -16.12
N PRO A 52 -1.88 2.27 -15.01
CA PRO A 52 -1.54 1.64 -13.72
C PRO A 52 -1.43 0.10 -13.81
N TRP A 53 -0.95 -0.54 -12.74
CA TRP A 53 -1.01 -1.99 -12.58
C TRP A 53 -2.42 -2.41 -12.19
N GLU A 54 -3.01 -3.29 -12.98
CA GLU A 54 -4.26 -3.98 -12.66
C GLU A 54 -4.08 -4.88 -11.43
N THR A 55 -4.97 -4.73 -10.44
CA THR A 55 -4.98 -5.54 -9.22
C THR A 55 -6.24 -6.39 -9.10
N LEU A 56 -6.39 -7.10 -7.98
CA LEU A 56 -7.55 -7.94 -7.67
C LEU A 56 -8.25 -7.42 -6.42
N ASP A 57 -9.59 -7.49 -6.36
CA ASP A 57 -10.43 -7.20 -5.18
C ASP A 57 -9.80 -7.84 -3.93
N PRO A 58 -9.45 -7.08 -2.86
CA PRO A 58 -9.93 -5.74 -2.49
C PRO A 58 -9.17 -4.54 -3.05
N PHE A 59 -8.10 -4.74 -3.80
CA PHE A 59 -7.33 -3.66 -4.40
C PHE A 59 -7.96 -3.20 -5.72
N LEU A 60 -7.96 -1.90 -5.97
CA LEU A 60 -8.54 -1.26 -7.16
C LEU A 60 -7.52 -1.14 -8.29
N PHE A 61 -6.33 -0.62 -7.96
CA PHE A 61 -5.13 -0.64 -8.80
C PHE A 61 -3.89 -0.31 -7.94
N CYS A 62 -2.70 -0.45 -8.53
CA CYS A 62 -1.45 0.05 -7.99
C CYS A 62 -0.72 0.90 -9.03
N VAL A 63 -0.15 2.03 -8.64
CA VAL A 63 0.75 2.82 -9.50
C VAL A 63 2.16 2.69 -8.94
N HIS A 64 3.10 2.18 -9.75
CA HIS A 64 4.52 2.22 -9.43
C HIS A 64 5.11 3.47 -10.08
N HIS A 65 5.50 4.41 -9.23
CA HIS A 65 6.22 5.61 -9.63
C HIS A 65 7.71 5.33 -9.43
N ASP A 66 8.50 5.45 -10.49
CA ASP A 66 9.97 5.32 -10.51
C ASP A 66 10.47 6.46 -11.41
N ASP A 67 11.09 7.47 -10.78
CA ASP A 67 11.48 8.73 -11.41
C ASP A 67 12.90 9.12 -10.97
N ALA A 68 13.81 9.16 -11.95
CA ALA A 68 15.20 9.54 -11.77
C ALA A 68 15.37 11.07 -11.72
N TYR A 69 14.73 11.73 -10.76
CA TYR A 69 14.78 13.20 -10.65
C TYR A 69 16.22 13.73 -10.51
N PRO A 70 16.55 14.86 -11.15
CA PRO A 70 17.86 15.46 -11.12
C PRO A 70 18.13 16.16 -9.77
N ALA A 71 19.20 16.96 -9.71
CA ALA A 71 19.38 17.94 -8.64
C ALA A 71 18.18 18.90 -8.55
N GLY A 72 17.83 19.26 -7.33
CA GLY A 72 16.81 20.24 -7.00
C GLY A 72 17.33 21.68 -7.11
N ASN A 73 16.40 22.62 -7.25
CA ASN A 73 16.67 24.05 -7.27
C ASN A 73 16.28 24.70 -5.91
N GLU A 74 16.41 26.02 -5.79
CA GLU A 74 16.08 26.77 -4.55
C GLU A 74 14.62 26.59 -4.11
N ARG A 75 13.71 26.37 -5.05
CA ARG A 75 12.25 26.24 -4.87
C ARG A 75 11.78 24.78 -4.82
N LEU A 76 12.69 23.84 -4.52
CA LEU A 76 12.43 22.40 -4.36
C LEU A 76 11.94 21.68 -5.64
N GLY A 77 11.93 22.36 -6.79
CA GLY A 77 11.68 21.76 -8.11
C GLY A 77 12.97 21.30 -8.80
N PRO A 78 12.90 20.75 -10.03
CA PRO A 78 14.08 20.36 -10.80
C PRO A 78 14.99 21.55 -11.14
N ALA A 79 16.30 21.37 -11.02
CA ALA A 79 17.29 22.28 -11.60
C ALA A 79 17.45 22.07 -13.13
N ALA A 80 17.01 20.93 -13.65
CA ALA A 80 16.96 20.65 -15.08
C ALA A 80 15.84 21.44 -15.78
N SER A 81 16.01 21.70 -17.08
CA SER A 81 15.02 22.42 -17.88
C SER A 81 13.70 21.65 -18.01
N LEU A 82 12.58 22.37 -17.85
CA LEU A 82 11.23 21.87 -18.10
C LEU A 82 10.81 21.99 -19.58
N ALA A 83 11.69 22.49 -20.46
CA ALA A 83 11.36 22.72 -21.87
C ALA A 83 10.93 21.43 -22.59
N GLY A 84 9.80 21.51 -23.30
CA GLY A 84 9.22 20.38 -24.04
C GLY A 84 8.46 19.37 -23.18
N ARG A 85 8.20 19.66 -21.89
CA ARG A 85 7.30 18.88 -21.04
C ARG A 85 5.87 19.43 -21.07
N ALA A 86 4.88 18.55 -20.95
CA ALA A 86 3.47 18.92 -20.89
C ALA A 86 3.06 19.28 -19.44
N ILE A 87 3.58 20.39 -18.92
CA ILE A 87 3.42 20.81 -17.53
C ILE A 87 1.95 20.83 -17.07
N GLY A 88 1.70 20.39 -15.83
CA GLY A 88 0.36 20.08 -15.30
C GLY A 88 -0.23 18.73 -15.75
N ARG A 89 0.44 17.99 -16.66
CA ARG A 89 0.05 16.64 -17.13
C ARG A 89 1.23 15.88 -17.77
N ASP A 90 2.42 15.98 -17.20
CA ASP A 90 3.64 15.36 -17.72
C ASP A 90 3.79 13.92 -17.21
N PHE A 91 3.18 12.97 -17.92
CA PHE A 91 3.28 11.53 -17.63
C PHE A 91 4.28 10.79 -18.53
N ALA A 92 4.92 11.49 -19.47
CA ALA A 92 5.68 10.88 -20.58
C ALA A 92 7.01 10.23 -20.16
N GLY A 93 7.53 10.51 -18.95
CA GLY A 93 8.80 9.95 -18.47
C GLY A 93 10.02 10.47 -19.23
N LYS A 94 9.93 11.65 -19.84
CA LYS A 94 11.03 12.31 -20.56
C LYS A 94 12.26 12.36 -19.64
N ASP A 95 13.44 12.03 -20.16
CA ASP A 95 14.71 12.01 -19.42
C ASP A 95 14.71 11.12 -18.15
N GLY A 96 13.76 10.16 -18.04
CA GLY A 96 13.65 9.23 -16.92
C GLY A 96 12.82 9.72 -15.73
N TRP A 97 12.12 10.85 -15.84
CA TRP A 97 11.29 11.40 -14.75
C TRP A 97 10.10 12.24 -15.26
N ARG A 98 9.14 12.52 -14.38
CA ARG A 98 7.84 13.15 -14.69
C ARG A 98 7.52 14.33 -13.79
N MET A 99 6.94 15.42 -14.31
CA MET A 99 6.32 16.45 -13.45
C MET A 99 4.95 16.04 -12.91
N TYR A 100 4.30 15.02 -13.49
CA TYR A 100 2.93 14.63 -13.17
C TYR A 100 1.96 15.82 -13.34
N HIS A 101 1.24 16.20 -12.29
CA HIS A 101 0.34 17.35 -12.28
C HIS A 101 0.99 18.62 -11.70
N GLY A 102 2.25 18.53 -11.26
CA GLY A 102 3.05 19.67 -10.79
C GLY A 102 3.42 20.65 -11.90
N ASP A 103 3.59 21.92 -11.51
CA ASP A 103 4.03 23.03 -12.36
C ASP A 103 5.51 23.40 -12.13
N GLU A 104 5.90 23.58 -10.87
CA GLU A 104 7.25 23.89 -10.41
C GLU A 104 7.89 22.72 -9.65
N ILE A 105 7.11 22.09 -8.77
CA ILE A 105 7.53 20.91 -8.00
C ILE A 105 6.76 19.70 -8.54
N PRO A 106 7.41 18.55 -8.82
CA PRO A 106 6.71 17.37 -9.32
C PRO A 106 5.66 16.85 -8.32
N GLY A 107 4.63 16.17 -8.83
CA GLY A 107 3.68 15.42 -8.00
C GLY A 107 2.22 15.76 -8.29
N PHE A 108 1.41 15.69 -7.23
CA PHE A 108 -0.05 15.73 -7.28
C PHE A 108 -0.57 16.86 -6.39
N PRO A 109 -0.84 18.06 -6.93
CA PRO A 109 -1.49 19.14 -6.18
C PRO A 109 -2.94 18.76 -5.84
N GLN A 110 -3.63 19.64 -5.13
CA GLN A 110 -4.93 19.41 -4.50
C GLN A 110 -5.91 18.63 -5.39
N HIS A 111 -6.27 17.43 -4.94
CA HIS A 111 -7.28 16.59 -5.59
C HIS A 111 -8.12 15.81 -4.55
N PRO A 112 -9.42 15.56 -4.84
CA PRO A 112 -10.31 14.89 -3.89
C PRO A 112 -10.22 13.37 -4.01
N HIS A 113 -10.64 12.66 -2.97
CA HIS A 113 -10.93 11.22 -2.97
C HIS A 113 -12.17 10.90 -2.12
N ARG A 114 -12.91 9.83 -2.47
CA ARG A 114 -14.03 9.30 -1.66
C ARG A 114 -14.23 7.80 -1.90
N GLY A 115 -14.50 7.06 -0.81
CA GLY A 115 -15.03 5.69 -0.84
C GLY A 115 -14.00 4.56 -0.88
N PHE A 116 -12.71 4.87 -0.74
CA PHE A 116 -11.61 3.90 -0.71
C PHE A 116 -10.46 4.43 0.16
N GLU A 117 -9.30 3.77 0.14
CA GLU A 117 -8.10 4.15 0.87
C GLU A 117 -6.87 4.19 -0.06
N THR A 118 -5.97 5.14 0.19
CA THR A 118 -4.65 5.20 -0.43
C THR A 118 -3.60 4.65 0.52
N VAL A 119 -2.71 3.78 0.01
CA VAL A 119 -1.53 3.28 0.72
C VAL A 119 -0.29 3.66 -0.09
N THR A 120 0.45 4.65 0.38
CA THR A 120 1.62 5.23 -0.30
C THR A 120 2.90 4.70 0.35
N LEU A 121 3.51 3.64 -0.22
CA LEU A 121 4.81 3.11 0.24
C LEU A 121 5.94 3.79 -0.53
N VAL A 122 6.69 4.67 0.13
CA VAL A 122 7.74 5.48 -0.50
C VAL A 122 9.12 4.85 -0.24
N ARG A 123 9.61 4.05 -1.19
CA ARG A 123 10.88 3.29 -1.09
C ARG A 123 12.11 4.21 -1.18
N ARG A 124 12.09 5.17 -2.10
CA ARG A 124 13.16 6.17 -2.33
C ARG A 124 12.56 7.56 -2.45
N GLY A 125 13.38 8.58 -2.18
CA GLY A 125 12.93 9.97 -2.21
C GLY A 125 12.10 10.36 -0.99
N LEU A 126 11.30 11.41 -1.16
CA LEU A 126 10.42 11.99 -0.14
C LEU A 126 9.12 12.46 -0.81
N VAL A 127 8.03 12.40 -0.04
CA VAL A 127 6.72 12.95 -0.40
C VAL A 127 6.29 13.93 0.70
N ASP A 128 5.82 15.10 0.28
CA ASP A 128 5.13 16.09 1.10
C ASP A 128 3.62 15.92 0.92
N HIS A 129 2.95 15.56 2.01
CA HIS A 129 1.49 15.47 2.11
C HIS A 129 0.89 16.71 2.76
N ALA A 130 -0.31 17.08 2.32
CA ALA A 130 -1.21 18.01 2.99
C ALA A 130 -2.67 17.65 2.69
N ASP A 131 -3.60 17.82 3.64
CA ASP A 131 -5.03 17.54 3.41
C ASP A 131 -6.02 18.58 3.95
N SER A 132 -7.29 18.43 3.56
CA SER A 132 -8.42 19.30 3.94
C SER A 132 -8.77 19.25 5.43
N LEU A 133 -8.23 18.29 6.19
CA LEU A 133 -8.34 18.23 7.64
C LEU A 133 -7.19 18.97 8.36
N GLY A 134 -6.24 19.54 7.60
CA GLY A 134 -5.08 20.26 8.12
C GLY A 134 -3.91 19.35 8.52
N ALA A 135 -3.99 18.05 8.24
CA ALA A 135 -2.86 17.15 8.42
C ALA A 135 -1.79 17.44 7.35
N ALA A 136 -0.54 17.19 7.71
CA ALA A 136 0.59 17.34 6.80
C ALA A 136 1.73 16.42 7.20
N ALA A 137 2.48 15.92 6.23
CA ALA A 137 3.64 15.08 6.49
C ALA A 137 4.74 15.29 5.48
N ARG A 138 5.98 15.02 5.89
CA ARG A 138 7.09 14.68 4.99
C ARG A 138 7.54 13.27 5.33
N TYR A 139 7.49 12.35 4.37
CA TYR A 139 7.75 10.93 4.62
C TYR A 139 8.48 10.29 3.43
N GLY A 140 9.19 9.19 3.65
CA GLY A 140 9.95 8.53 2.59
C GLY A 140 10.88 7.43 3.06
N ARG A 141 11.75 6.92 2.18
CA ARG A 141 12.85 5.99 2.53
C ARG A 141 12.39 4.73 3.28
N GLY A 142 11.24 4.19 2.90
CA GLY A 142 10.59 3.00 3.48
C GLY A 142 9.37 3.29 4.35
N ASP A 143 9.04 4.57 4.59
CA ASP A 143 7.80 4.94 5.28
C ASP A 143 6.55 4.66 4.42
N VAL A 144 5.42 4.47 5.09
CA VAL A 144 4.10 4.28 4.47
C VAL A 144 3.10 5.28 5.05
N GLN A 145 2.40 6.00 4.17
CA GLN A 145 1.13 6.65 4.54
C GLN A 145 -0.03 5.70 4.22
N TRP A 146 -1.00 5.59 5.12
CA TRP A 146 -2.28 4.93 4.85
C TRP A 146 -3.42 5.88 5.20
N LEU A 147 -4.16 6.32 4.18
CA LEU A 147 -5.24 7.29 4.30
C LEU A 147 -6.57 6.67 3.85
N THR A 148 -7.49 6.47 4.81
CA THR A 148 -8.90 6.24 4.53
C THR A 148 -9.51 7.54 4.01
N ALA A 149 -9.93 7.61 2.74
CA ALA A 149 -10.63 8.79 2.21
C ALA A 149 -12.08 8.86 2.71
N GLY A 150 -12.70 7.70 2.96
CA GLY A 150 -14.04 7.59 3.54
C GLY A 150 -15.07 8.47 2.82
N ARG A 151 -15.82 9.29 3.58
CA ARG A 151 -16.83 10.24 3.10
C ARG A 151 -16.29 11.42 2.28
N GLY A 152 -14.99 11.55 2.12
CA GLY A 152 -14.40 12.61 1.33
C GLY A 152 -13.24 13.29 2.04
N VAL A 153 -12.09 13.31 1.38
CA VAL A 153 -10.93 14.14 1.73
C VAL A 153 -10.44 14.84 0.47
N VAL A 154 -9.81 16.01 0.60
CA VAL A 154 -9.01 16.60 -0.47
C VAL A 154 -7.57 16.64 0.01
N HIS A 155 -6.62 16.26 -0.82
CA HIS A 155 -5.21 16.19 -0.42
C HIS A 155 -4.25 16.50 -1.58
N ALA A 156 -2.98 16.69 -1.24
CA ALA A 156 -1.89 16.91 -2.17
C ALA A 156 -0.68 16.06 -1.75
N GLU A 157 0.01 15.47 -2.74
CA GLU A 157 1.19 14.62 -2.58
C GLU A 157 2.29 15.13 -3.53
N MET A 158 3.13 16.04 -3.02
CA MET A 158 4.19 16.74 -3.78
C MET A 158 5.56 16.09 -3.54
N PHE A 159 6.49 16.19 -4.50
CA PHE A 159 7.78 15.50 -4.47
C PHE A 159 8.94 16.51 -4.40
N PRO A 160 9.30 17.02 -3.20
CA PRO A 160 10.31 18.06 -3.05
C PRO A 160 11.73 17.53 -3.29
N LEU A 161 12.47 18.20 -4.19
CA LEU A 161 13.85 17.88 -4.51
C LEU A 161 14.80 18.67 -3.58
N LEU A 162 15.19 18.03 -2.47
CA LEU A 162 15.94 18.68 -1.39
C LEU A 162 17.44 18.81 -1.68
N ASP A 163 18.04 17.83 -2.37
CA ASP A 163 19.47 17.83 -2.72
C ASP A 163 19.73 18.70 -3.96
N ARG A 164 20.58 19.72 -3.82
CA ARG A 164 20.99 20.63 -4.91
C ARG A 164 22.30 20.21 -5.61
N GLY A 165 23.05 19.27 -5.03
CA GLY A 165 24.33 18.79 -5.56
C GLY A 165 24.25 17.41 -6.21
N GLY A 166 23.27 16.59 -5.82
CA GLY A 166 23.05 15.22 -6.31
C GLY A 166 21.61 14.95 -6.77
N PRO A 167 21.35 13.76 -7.36
CA PRO A 167 20.02 13.37 -7.83
C PRO A 167 19.04 13.10 -6.66
N ASN A 168 17.75 13.27 -6.92
CA ASN A 168 16.68 13.12 -5.93
C ASN A 168 15.71 11.97 -6.30
N PRO A 169 16.19 10.72 -6.50
CA PRO A 169 15.37 9.64 -7.05
C PRO A 169 14.15 9.33 -6.18
N LEU A 170 12.98 9.26 -6.81
CA LEU A 170 11.71 8.86 -6.18
C LEU A 170 11.34 7.46 -6.66
N GLU A 171 11.00 6.57 -5.73
CA GLU A 171 10.45 5.25 -6.04
C GLU A 171 9.35 4.98 -5.01
N LEU A 172 8.08 4.89 -5.44
CA LEU A 172 6.96 4.62 -4.55
C LEU A 172 5.87 3.74 -5.18
N PHE A 173 5.08 3.08 -4.35
CA PHE A 173 3.83 2.45 -4.75
C PHE A 173 2.64 3.23 -4.20
N GLN A 174 1.74 3.63 -5.11
CA GLN A 174 0.44 4.18 -4.79
C GLN A 174 -0.61 3.06 -4.94
N ILE A 175 -0.94 2.39 -3.85
CA ILE A 175 -1.90 1.27 -3.85
C ILE A 175 -3.27 1.82 -3.44
N TRP A 176 -4.30 1.54 -4.22
CA TRP A 176 -5.69 1.87 -3.85
C TRP A 176 -6.39 0.63 -3.31
N LEU A 177 -6.81 0.67 -2.05
CA LEU A 177 -7.57 -0.40 -1.38
C LEU A 177 -9.03 0.04 -1.25
N ASN A 178 -9.97 -0.77 -1.74
CA ASN A 178 -11.40 -0.45 -1.69
C ASN A 178 -11.94 -0.51 -0.24
N LEU A 179 -12.95 0.30 0.07
CA LEU A 179 -13.75 0.16 1.29
C LEU A 179 -15.07 -0.56 0.98
N PRO A 180 -15.54 -1.46 1.86
CA PRO A 180 -16.89 -2.01 1.77
C PRO A 180 -17.93 -0.90 2.02
N ARG A 181 -19.14 -1.06 1.49
CA ARG A 181 -20.23 -0.06 1.49
C ARG A 181 -20.48 0.55 2.87
N ALA A 182 -20.42 -0.26 3.92
CA ALA A 182 -20.61 0.17 5.31
C ALA A 182 -19.57 1.19 5.81
N ASP A 183 -18.39 1.24 5.19
CA ASP A 183 -17.25 2.08 5.57
C ASP A 183 -16.94 3.18 4.54
N LYS A 184 -17.53 3.13 3.33
CA LYS A 184 -17.36 4.17 2.29
C LYS A 184 -17.76 5.59 2.71
N LEU A 185 -18.50 5.76 3.82
CA LEU A 185 -18.88 7.04 4.40
C LEU A 185 -18.36 7.25 5.84
N ALA A 186 -17.37 6.46 6.27
CA ALA A 186 -16.60 6.74 7.48
C ALA A 186 -15.93 8.12 7.40
N ASP A 187 -15.59 8.72 8.54
CA ASP A 187 -14.74 9.92 8.55
C ASP A 187 -13.34 9.59 8.00
N PRO A 188 -12.67 10.51 7.29
CA PRO A 188 -11.34 10.25 6.77
C PRO A 188 -10.34 10.03 7.91
N HIS A 189 -9.36 9.17 7.69
CA HIS A 189 -8.43 8.76 8.73
C HIS A 189 -7.02 8.52 8.16
N PHE A 190 -6.02 9.16 8.76
CA PHE A 190 -4.63 9.12 8.33
C PHE A 190 -3.78 8.37 9.37
N VAL A 191 -3.00 7.39 8.90
CA VAL A 191 -1.96 6.68 9.69
C VAL A 191 -0.61 6.88 9.00
N MET A 192 0.39 7.33 9.75
CA MET A 192 1.78 7.30 9.33
C MET A 192 2.49 6.08 9.94
N MET A 193 3.09 5.25 9.10
CA MET A 193 3.86 4.09 9.49
C MET A 193 5.33 4.31 9.10
N TRP A 194 6.17 4.59 10.09
CA TRP A 194 7.59 4.83 9.84
C TRP A 194 8.33 3.54 9.50
N GLU A 195 9.32 3.60 8.62
CA GLU A 195 10.15 2.46 8.19
C GLU A 195 10.65 1.62 9.38
N ARG A 196 11.16 2.27 10.43
CA ARG A 196 11.65 1.63 11.67
C ARG A 196 10.61 0.80 12.44
N THR A 197 9.32 1.05 12.19
CA THR A 197 8.18 0.36 12.82
C THR A 197 7.57 -0.71 11.91
N ILE A 198 7.92 -0.72 10.62
CA ILE A 198 7.45 -1.72 9.66
C ILE A 198 8.38 -2.94 9.75
N PRO A 199 7.88 -4.12 10.16
CA PRO A 199 8.72 -5.27 10.41
C PRO A 199 9.34 -5.83 9.13
N LYS A 200 10.63 -6.17 9.24
CA LYS A 200 11.43 -6.79 8.17
C LYS A 200 12.02 -8.11 8.64
N GLN A 201 12.02 -9.11 7.77
CA GLN A 201 12.72 -10.38 7.99
C GLN A 201 13.76 -10.60 6.89
N ARG A 202 14.95 -11.04 7.29
CA ARG A 202 16.01 -11.51 6.39
C ARG A 202 16.06 -13.03 6.44
N ALA A 203 15.38 -13.69 5.52
CA ALA A 203 15.49 -15.13 5.34
C ALA A 203 16.80 -15.48 4.60
N ARG A 204 17.33 -16.68 4.85
CA ARG A 204 18.39 -17.29 4.05
C ARG A 204 18.00 -18.70 3.65
N ASP A 205 18.23 -19.04 2.39
CA ASP A 205 18.01 -20.40 1.90
C ASP A 205 19.13 -21.36 2.31
N ALA A 206 19.01 -22.64 1.94
CA ALA A 206 20.00 -23.68 2.25
C ALA A 206 21.37 -23.51 1.54
N ALA A 207 21.54 -22.47 0.71
CA ALA A 207 22.81 -22.04 0.13
C ALA A 207 23.28 -20.68 0.69
N GLY A 208 22.62 -20.16 1.73
CA GLY A 208 22.92 -18.90 2.40
C GLY A 208 22.47 -17.64 1.67
N ARG A 209 21.79 -17.77 0.52
CA ARG A 209 21.33 -16.64 -0.31
C ARG A 209 20.15 -15.95 0.37
N GLY A 210 20.16 -14.62 0.35
CA GLY A 210 19.26 -13.81 1.15
C GLY A 210 17.96 -13.41 0.43
N THR A 211 16.86 -13.40 1.19
CA THR A 211 15.61 -12.74 0.83
C THR A 211 15.22 -11.78 1.96
N GLU A 212 15.06 -10.50 1.65
CA GLU A 212 14.48 -9.52 2.56
C GLU A 212 12.97 -9.39 2.27
N LEU A 213 12.16 -9.66 3.30
CA LEU A 213 10.71 -9.44 3.31
C LEU A 213 10.41 -8.21 4.17
N THR A 214 9.72 -7.21 3.62
CA THR A 214 9.14 -6.08 4.37
C THR A 214 7.62 -6.24 4.40
N VAL A 215 7.02 -6.25 5.59
CA VAL A 215 5.59 -6.53 5.80
C VAL A 215 4.88 -5.24 6.20
N VAL A 216 4.23 -4.58 5.24
CA VAL A 216 3.48 -3.32 5.48
C VAL A 216 2.10 -3.60 6.06
N ALA A 217 1.42 -4.63 5.55
CA ALA A 217 0.11 -5.06 6.03
C ALA A 217 0.03 -6.58 6.14
N GLY A 218 -0.89 -7.09 6.97
CA GLY A 218 -1.10 -8.52 7.18
C GLY A 218 -0.08 -9.18 8.10
N ALA A 219 -0.23 -10.48 8.31
CA ALA A 219 0.62 -11.26 9.21
C ALA A 219 1.60 -12.15 8.44
N PHE A 220 2.86 -12.18 8.88
CA PHE A 220 3.85 -13.17 8.46
C PHE A 220 4.56 -13.71 9.70
N GLY A 221 4.27 -14.97 10.07
CA GLY A 221 4.77 -15.55 11.32
C GLY A 221 4.46 -14.66 12.53
N ASP A 222 5.49 -14.30 13.29
CA ASP A 222 5.38 -13.42 14.47
C ASP A 222 5.55 -11.92 14.17
N LEU A 223 5.74 -11.53 12.90
CA LEU A 223 5.81 -10.12 12.52
C LEU A 223 4.44 -9.44 12.68
N ARG A 224 4.41 -8.22 13.24
CA ARG A 224 3.19 -7.47 13.52
C ARG A 224 3.26 -6.05 12.95
N PRO A 225 2.44 -5.79 11.91
CA PRO A 225 2.03 -4.48 11.43
C PRO A 225 1.97 -3.37 12.50
N PRO A 226 2.32 -2.10 12.22
CA PRO A 226 1.47 -1.00 12.68
C PRO A 226 0.04 -1.25 12.19
N ALA A 227 -0.97 -0.93 13.01
CA ALA A 227 -2.36 -1.20 12.63
C ALA A 227 -2.79 -0.30 11.44
N PRO A 228 -3.55 -0.83 10.47
CA PRO A 228 -4.18 -0.02 9.43
C PRO A 228 -5.25 0.92 10.04
N PRO A 229 -5.77 1.88 9.27
CA PRO A 229 -6.88 2.72 9.71
C PRO A 229 -8.08 1.89 10.24
N PRO A 230 -8.80 2.36 11.27
CA PRO A 230 -9.76 1.55 12.02
C PRO A 230 -11.02 1.15 11.23
N ARG A 231 -11.25 1.74 10.05
CA ARG A 231 -12.36 1.42 9.14
C ARG A 231 -11.89 0.79 7.82
N SER A 232 -10.59 0.50 7.71
CA SER A 232 -10.01 -0.23 6.58
C SER A 232 -10.60 -1.64 6.48
N TRP A 233 -10.71 -2.18 5.28
CA TRP A 233 -10.93 -3.61 5.08
C TRP A 233 -9.81 -4.44 5.75
N ALA A 234 -8.57 -3.96 5.71
CA ALA A 234 -7.40 -4.60 6.32
C ALA A 234 -7.43 -4.63 7.86
N ALA A 235 -8.30 -3.85 8.51
CA ALA A 235 -8.49 -3.90 9.96
C ALA A 235 -9.30 -5.14 10.41
N ARG A 236 -9.92 -5.86 9.47
CA ARG A 236 -10.75 -7.04 9.76
C ARG A 236 -9.94 -8.32 9.62
N ALA A 237 -10.00 -9.22 10.59
CA ALA A 237 -9.18 -10.43 10.61
C ALA A 237 -9.49 -11.38 9.44
N GLU A 238 -10.75 -11.45 9.02
CA GLU A 238 -11.22 -12.25 7.90
C GLU A 238 -10.80 -11.73 6.51
N SER A 239 -10.30 -10.49 6.45
CA SER A 239 -9.91 -9.82 5.20
C SER A 239 -8.64 -10.41 4.57
N ASP A 240 -7.78 -11.09 5.34
CA ASP A 240 -6.50 -11.64 4.89
C ASP A 240 -5.62 -10.63 4.10
N VAL A 241 -5.79 -9.31 4.34
CA VAL A 241 -5.09 -8.29 3.57
C VAL A 241 -3.60 -8.30 3.92
N ALA A 242 -2.77 -8.51 2.90
CA ALA A 242 -1.33 -8.43 2.98
C ALA A 242 -0.75 -7.57 1.86
N ILE A 243 0.15 -6.67 2.26
CA ILE A 243 0.92 -5.78 1.39
C ILE A 243 2.38 -6.00 1.79
N TRP A 244 3.11 -6.83 1.05
CA TRP A 244 4.51 -7.15 1.35
C TRP A 244 5.40 -6.77 0.18
N THR A 245 6.65 -6.41 0.45
CA THR A 245 7.68 -6.34 -0.60
C THR A 245 8.78 -7.35 -0.32
N LEU A 246 9.25 -8.01 -1.37
CA LEU A 246 10.35 -8.96 -1.32
C LEU A 246 11.50 -8.40 -2.16
N LYS A 247 12.72 -8.52 -1.63
CA LYS A 247 13.98 -8.25 -2.34
C LYS A 247 14.84 -9.52 -2.23
N MET A 248 15.05 -10.20 -3.35
CA MET A 248 15.70 -11.51 -3.41
C MET A 248 17.07 -11.38 -4.08
N ALA A 249 18.11 -11.92 -3.44
CA ALA A 249 19.43 -12.02 -4.04
C ALA A 249 19.42 -12.97 -5.26
N PRO A 250 20.39 -12.87 -6.19
CA PRO A 250 20.56 -13.83 -7.29
C PRO A 250 20.49 -15.29 -6.84
N GLY A 251 19.67 -16.08 -7.53
CA GLY A 251 19.44 -17.50 -7.25
C GLY A 251 18.69 -17.80 -5.95
N ALA A 252 18.35 -16.82 -5.12
CA ALA A 252 17.75 -17.06 -3.80
C ALA A 252 16.41 -17.78 -3.91
N ARG A 253 16.15 -18.66 -2.93
CA ARG A 253 14.86 -19.33 -2.75
C ARG A 253 14.09 -18.74 -1.58
N PHE A 254 12.77 -18.68 -1.71
CA PHE A 254 11.87 -18.28 -0.64
C PHE A 254 10.52 -18.98 -0.81
N THR A 255 10.05 -19.70 0.20
CA THR A 255 8.68 -20.24 0.18
C THR A 255 7.73 -19.21 0.75
N LEU A 256 6.83 -18.74 -0.10
CA LEU A 256 5.73 -17.87 0.25
C LEU A 256 4.61 -18.72 0.88
N PRO A 257 4.21 -18.50 2.16
CA PRO A 257 3.22 -19.33 2.85
C PRO A 257 1.84 -19.20 2.20
N ALA A 258 0.97 -20.20 2.39
CA ALA A 258 -0.38 -20.18 1.84
C ALA A 258 -1.20 -18.94 2.28
N ALA A 259 -2.03 -18.42 1.38
CA ALA A 259 -3.05 -17.42 1.70
C ALA A 259 -4.32 -18.10 2.25
N SER A 260 -5.14 -17.35 3.00
CA SER A 260 -6.40 -17.87 3.52
C SER A 260 -7.33 -18.32 2.37
N PRO A 261 -8.10 -19.42 2.51
CA PRO A 261 -9.02 -19.86 1.46
C PRO A 261 -10.01 -18.76 1.05
N GLY A 262 -10.14 -18.53 -0.26
CA GLY A 262 -10.92 -17.45 -0.86
C GLY A 262 -10.22 -16.08 -0.91
N ALA A 263 -8.93 -15.97 -0.58
CA ALA A 263 -8.16 -14.74 -0.78
C ALA A 263 -7.65 -14.63 -2.23
N ASN A 264 -7.83 -13.45 -2.85
CA ASN A 264 -7.08 -13.10 -4.05
C ASN A 264 -5.61 -12.87 -3.68
N ARG A 265 -4.69 -13.27 -4.56
CA ARG A 265 -3.25 -13.14 -4.33
C ARG A 265 -2.49 -12.95 -5.63
N ALA A 266 -1.72 -11.87 -5.73
CA ALA A 266 -0.87 -11.61 -6.88
C ALA A 266 0.50 -11.08 -6.49
N LEU A 267 1.54 -11.59 -7.16
CA LEU A 267 2.89 -11.03 -7.17
C LEU A 267 3.02 -10.07 -8.36
N TYR A 268 3.66 -8.93 -8.15
CA TYR A 268 4.01 -7.95 -9.17
C TYR A 268 5.54 -7.95 -9.23
N PHE A 269 6.10 -8.71 -10.18
CA PHE A 269 7.54 -8.87 -10.34
C PHE A 269 8.04 -7.75 -11.26
N PHE A 270 8.54 -6.67 -10.66
CA PHE A 270 8.77 -5.40 -11.36
C PHE A 270 10.25 -5.08 -11.64
N ARG A 271 11.19 -5.71 -10.92
CA ARG A 271 12.64 -5.60 -11.16
C ARG A 271 13.30 -6.97 -11.03
N GLY A 272 14.22 -7.29 -11.93
CA GLY A 272 14.90 -8.58 -12.06
C GLY A 272 14.94 -9.04 -13.52
N SER A 273 15.38 -10.27 -13.79
CA SER A 273 15.35 -10.87 -15.14
C SER A 273 14.32 -11.99 -15.26
N GLN A 274 14.32 -12.94 -14.33
CA GLN A 274 13.39 -14.07 -14.29
C GLN A 274 13.08 -14.46 -12.85
N LEU A 275 11.83 -14.85 -12.61
CA LEU A 275 11.37 -15.46 -11.36
C LEU A 275 10.68 -16.78 -11.71
N ARG A 276 11.08 -17.88 -11.04
CA ARG A 276 10.34 -19.14 -11.11
C ARG A 276 9.42 -19.25 -9.90
N VAL A 277 8.14 -19.54 -10.16
CA VAL A 277 7.07 -19.66 -9.17
C VAL A 277 6.48 -21.06 -9.31
N GLY A 278 6.86 -21.95 -8.40
CA GLY A 278 6.62 -23.39 -8.55
C GLY A 278 7.15 -23.91 -9.89
N ALA A 279 6.26 -24.50 -10.69
CA ALA A 279 6.58 -25.03 -12.02
C ALA A 279 6.80 -23.97 -13.13
N ARG A 280 6.39 -22.70 -12.95
CA ARG A 280 6.40 -21.69 -14.03
C ARG A 280 7.52 -20.66 -13.90
N SER A 281 8.30 -20.45 -14.97
CA SER A 281 9.21 -19.31 -15.09
C SER A 281 8.51 -18.10 -15.73
N VAL A 282 8.67 -16.92 -15.14
CA VAL A 282 8.05 -15.66 -15.58
C VAL A 282 9.14 -14.57 -15.68
N PRO A 283 9.20 -13.80 -16.78
CA PRO A 283 10.12 -12.67 -16.89
C PRO A 283 9.66 -11.47 -16.05
N ALA A 284 10.53 -10.49 -15.82
CA ALA A 284 10.17 -9.27 -15.12
C ALA A 284 9.11 -8.42 -15.84
N ALA A 285 8.59 -7.40 -15.16
CA ALA A 285 7.45 -6.59 -15.55
C ALA A 285 6.15 -7.39 -15.76
N HIS A 286 5.88 -8.38 -14.89
CA HIS A 286 4.66 -9.20 -14.94
C HIS A 286 3.92 -9.30 -13.59
N ARG A 287 2.59 -9.32 -13.65
CA ARG A 287 1.68 -9.80 -12.61
C ARG A 287 1.60 -11.32 -12.69
N ILE A 288 1.63 -11.99 -11.54
CA ILE A 288 1.50 -13.44 -11.39
C ILE A 288 0.41 -13.70 -10.35
N VAL A 289 -0.76 -14.18 -10.77
CA VAL A 289 -1.87 -14.53 -9.88
C VAL A 289 -1.67 -15.95 -9.37
N LEU A 290 -1.75 -16.14 -8.07
CA LEU A 290 -1.54 -17.43 -7.41
C LEU A 290 -2.86 -18.11 -7.04
N ARG A 291 -2.82 -19.43 -6.84
CA ARG A 291 -3.87 -20.17 -6.16
C ARG A 291 -3.91 -19.78 -4.69
N ASP A 292 -5.11 -19.60 -4.16
CA ASP A 292 -5.35 -19.52 -2.72
C ASP A 292 -5.16 -20.89 -2.05
N GLY A 293 -4.87 -20.90 -0.75
CA GLY A 293 -4.63 -22.13 0.02
C GLY A 293 -3.33 -22.89 -0.31
N ALA A 294 -2.58 -22.50 -1.33
CA ALA A 294 -1.29 -23.11 -1.70
C ALA A 294 -0.10 -22.24 -1.28
N ALA A 295 0.94 -22.87 -0.72
CA ALA A 295 2.25 -22.25 -0.60
C ALA A 295 2.92 -22.18 -1.99
N ALA A 296 3.80 -21.19 -2.22
CA ALA A 296 4.48 -21.03 -3.49
C ALA A 296 5.99 -20.89 -3.28
N LEU A 297 6.78 -21.80 -3.85
CA LEU A 297 8.22 -21.64 -3.91
C LEU A 297 8.57 -20.59 -4.96
N LEU A 298 9.27 -19.53 -4.53
CA LEU A 298 9.85 -18.50 -5.37
C LEU A 298 11.34 -18.80 -5.52
N GLU A 299 11.84 -18.91 -6.75
CA GLU A 299 13.26 -19.03 -7.05
C GLU A 299 13.68 -17.91 -8.00
N ASN A 300 14.58 -17.05 -7.55
CA ASN A 300 15.07 -15.92 -8.33
C ASN A 300 16.09 -16.34 -9.39
N GLY A 301 16.15 -15.61 -10.50
CA GLY A 301 17.13 -15.74 -11.58
C GLY A 301 18.50 -15.14 -11.25
N ALA A 302 19.19 -14.62 -12.28
CA ALA A 302 20.59 -14.20 -12.19
C ALA A 302 20.81 -12.82 -11.55
N ASP A 303 19.79 -11.96 -11.55
CA ASP A 303 19.85 -10.60 -11.03
C ASP A 303 19.14 -10.47 -9.68
N GLU A 304 19.31 -9.34 -9.00
CA GLU A 304 18.47 -9.03 -7.83
C GLU A 304 17.02 -8.83 -8.28
N ALA A 305 16.08 -9.53 -7.63
CA ALA A 305 14.66 -9.38 -7.90
C ALA A 305 13.96 -8.55 -6.83
N GLU A 306 13.03 -7.69 -7.26
CA GLU A 306 12.11 -6.99 -6.38
C GLU A 306 10.65 -7.26 -6.80
N ILE A 307 9.83 -7.60 -5.80
CA ILE A 307 8.45 -8.06 -5.98
C ILE A 307 7.56 -7.35 -4.96
N LEU A 308 6.40 -6.87 -5.39
CA LEU A 308 5.29 -6.49 -4.52
C LEU A 308 4.31 -7.67 -4.43
N LEU A 309 3.84 -8.02 -3.25
CA LEU A 309 2.71 -8.92 -3.03
C LEU A 309 1.50 -8.08 -2.62
N LEU A 310 0.39 -8.25 -3.33
CA LEU A 310 -0.93 -7.82 -2.88
C LEU A 310 -1.81 -9.06 -2.71
N GLN A 311 -2.39 -9.19 -1.52
CA GLN A 311 -3.24 -10.31 -1.11
C GLN A 311 -4.41 -9.78 -0.29
N GLY A 312 -5.58 -10.40 -0.43
CA GLY A 312 -6.75 -10.11 0.39
C GLY A 312 -7.98 -10.88 -0.08
N ARG A 313 -8.88 -11.19 0.85
CA ARG A 313 -10.23 -11.66 0.56
C ARG A 313 -10.98 -10.58 -0.22
N PRO A 314 -11.66 -10.93 -1.34
CA PRO A 314 -12.57 -10.03 -2.02
C PRO A 314 -13.59 -9.43 -1.05
N ILE A 315 -13.85 -8.13 -1.18
CA ILE A 315 -15.02 -7.49 -0.56
C ILE A 315 -16.30 -8.04 -1.20
N GLY A 316 -16.28 -8.39 -2.48
CA GLY A 316 -17.41 -9.04 -3.16
C GLY A 316 -18.63 -8.12 -3.37
N GLU A 317 -18.42 -6.81 -3.31
CA GLU A 317 -19.45 -5.81 -3.57
C GLU A 317 -19.25 -5.14 -4.96
N PRO A 318 -20.32 -4.59 -5.59
CA PRO A 318 -20.17 -3.81 -6.81
C PRO A 318 -19.21 -2.62 -6.65
N VAL A 319 -18.41 -2.36 -7.68
CA VAL A 319 -17.49 -1.21 -7.74
C VAL A 319 -17.94 -0.26 -8.85
N ALA A 320 -18.29 0.97 -8.46
CA ALA A 320 -18.61 2.06 -9.38
C ALA A 320 -17.56 3.16 -9.22
N GLN A 321 -16.62 3.22 -10.17
CA GLN A 321 -15.52 4.18 -10.18
C GLN A 321 -15.71 5.24 -11.29
N HIS A 322 -15.50 6.51 -10.96
CA HIS A 322 -15.33 7.57 -11.94
C HIS A 322 -14.35 8.61 -11.42
N GLY A 323 -13.17 8.68 -12.05
CA GLY A 323 -12.06 9.52 -11.62
C GLY A 323 -11.72 9.31 -10.12
N PRO A 324 -11.78 10.36 -9.28
CA PRO A 324 -11.40 10.31 -7.87
C PRO A 324 -12.38 9.58 -6.93
N PHE A 325 -13.54 9.11 -7.40
CA PHE A 325 -14.59 8.58 -6.52
C PHE A 325 -14.92 7.12 -6.84
N VAL A 326 -14.91 6.28 -5.81
CA VAL A 326 -15.14 4.83 -5.90
C VAL A 326 -16.25 4.43 -4.92
N MET A 327 -17.47 4.33 -5.43
CA MET A 327 -18.67 4.00 -4.66
C MET A 327 -19.20 2.61 -5.04
N THR A 328 -20.36 2.21 -4.54
CA THR A 328 -21.01 0.93 -4.87
C THR A 328 -22.08 1.10 -5.97
N SER A 329 -22.47 2.33 -6.31
CA SER A 329 -23.36 2.61 -7.45
C SER A 329 -23.02 3.92 -8.18
N ALA A 330 -23.44 4.03 -9.45
CA ALA A 330 -23.27 5.25 -10.24
C ALA A 330 -24.01 6.46 -9.61
N ALA A 331 -25.14 6.23 -8.93
CA ALA A 331 -25.87 7.28 -8.21
C ALA A 331 -25.06 7.84 -7.03
N GLU A 332 -24.39 6.97 -6.26
CA GLU A 332 -23.48 7.39 -5.18
C GLU A 332 -22.27 8.17 -5.71
N VAL A 333 -21.73 7.80 -6.88
CA VAL A 333 -20.67 8.56 -7.57
C VAL A 333 -21.16 9.95 -7.97
N GLN A 334 -22.37 10.09 -8.52
CA GLN A 334 -22.94 11.41 -8.82
C GLN A 334 -23.17 12.24 -7.56
N GLN A 335 -23.60 11.61 -6.46
CA GLN A 335 -23.69 12.27 -5.15
C GLN A 335 -22.33 12.71 -4.62
N ALA A 336 -21.26 11.93 -4.84
CA ALA A 336 -19.88 12.33 -4.49
C ALA A 336 -19.45 13.62 -5.20
N TYR A 337 -19.70 13.73 -6.51
CA TYR A 337 -19.47 14.97 -7.25
C TYR A 337 -20.34 16.13 -6.78
N ALA A 338 -21.61 15.88 -6.44
CA ALA A 338 -22.51 16.92 -5.92
C ALA A 338 -22.05 17.44 -4.55
N ASP A 339 -21.63 16.55 -3.65
CA ASP A 339 -21.10 16.92 -2.34
C ASP A 339 -19.76 17.66 -2.45
N TYR A 340 -18.85 17.20 -3.31
CA TYR A 340 -17.55 17.86 -3.50
C TYR A 340 -17.74 19.29 -4.02
N ARG A 341 -18.57 19.50 -5.06
CA ARG A 341 -18.90 20.86 -5.56
C ARG A 341 -19.55 21.77 -4.51
N ARG A 342 -20.28 21.20 -3.55
CA ARG A 342 -21.03 21.94 -2.52
C ARG A 342 -20.20 22.24 -1.26
N THR A 343 -19.25 21.39 -0.91
CA THR A 343 -18.57 21.40 0.41
C THR A 343 -17.06 21.44 0.34
N GLY A 344 -16.45 21.19 -0.83
CA GLY A 344 -15.01 21.00 -0.97
C GLY A 344 -14.42 19.93 -0.03
N PHE A 345 -15.25 18.99 0.47
CA PHE A 345 -14.90 18.04 1.53
C PHE A 345 -14.13 18.67 2.72
N GLY A 346 -14.66 19.81 3.21
CA GLY A 346 -14.08 20.58 4.32
C GLY A 346 -13.39 21.87 3.87
N GLY A 347 -13.09 22.01 2.58
CA GLY A 347 -12.34 23.14 2.02
C GLY A 347 -10.83 22.89 2.02
N TRP A 348 -10.06 23.92 1.69
CA TRP A 348 -8.60 23.83 1.64
C TRP A 348 -7.99 24.84 2.62
N PRO A 349 -7.34 24.40 3.71
CA PRO A 349 -6.74 25.30 4.69
C PRO A 349 -5.32 25.78 4.30
N TRP A 350 -4.86 25.49 3.08
CA TRP A 350 -3.50 25.73 2.61
C TRP A 350 -3.44 26.88 1.60
N PRO A 351 -2.33 27.64 1.53
CA PRO A 351 -2.20 28.83 0.68
C PRO A 351 -1.96 28.53 -0.81
N SER A 352 -1.70 27.28 -1.18
CA SER A 352 -1.50 26.82 -2.56
C SER A 352 -2.05 25.41 -2.74
N ASP A 353 -2.34 25.01 -3.98
CA ASP A 353 -2.89 23.69 -4.29
C ASP A 353 -1.88 22.56 -4.02
N GLY A 354 -0.59 22.79 -4.28
CA GLY A 354 0.51 21.87 -3.96
C GLY A 354 1.45 22.45 -2.89
N PRO A 355 1.06 22.46 -1.60
CA PRO A 355 1.92 22.96 -0.54
C PRO A 355 3.09 21.97 -0.29
N VAL A 356 4.25 22.53 0.05
CA VAL A 356 5.45 21.80 0.43
C VAL A 356 6.02 22.34 1.73
N HIS A 357 6.76 21.50 2.46
CA HIS A 357 7.32 21.82 3.77
C HIS A 357 8.73 22.43 3.63
N GLY A 358 9.22 23.11 4.66
CA GLY A 358 10.49 23.84 4.60
C GLY A 358 11.67 22.92 4.26
N ARG A 359 12.73 23.44 3.61
CA ARG A 359 13.88 22.60 3.19
C ARG A 359 14.51 21.83 4.36
N GLU A 360 14.59 22.47 5.52
CA GLU A 360 15.16 21.92 6.77
C GLU A 360 14.19 21.02 7.54
N ASP A 361 12.91 20.91 7.12
CA ASP A 361 11.99 19.96 7.72
C ASP A 361 12.41 18.52 7.35
N GLY A 362 12.84 17.78 8.38
CA GLY A 362 13.03 16.33 8.29
C GLY A 362 11.71 15.58 8.11
N ARG A 363 11.72 14.26 8.30
CA ARG A 363 10.49 13.45 8.19
C ARG A 363 9.58 13.64 9.41
N PHE A 364 8.32 14.01 9.19
CA PHE A 364 7.34 14.29 10.23
C PHE A 364 5.91 13.98 9.76
N ALA A 365 4.98 13.81 10.69
CA ALA A 365 3.55 13.74 10.44
C ALA A 365 2.80 14.56 11.49
N ARG A 366 2.16 15.65 11.06
CA ARG A 366 1.22 16.46 11.84
C ARG A 366 -0.20 15.98 11.57
N TYR A 367 -0.91 15.62 12.63
CA TYR A 367 -2.30 15.14 12.59
C TYR A 367 -3.29 16.33 12.73
N PRO A 368 -4.58 16.16 12.34
CA PRO A 368 -5.60 17.20 12.49
C PRO A 368 -5.84 17.71 13.93
N ASP A 369 -5.51 16.90 14.93
CA ASP A 369 -5.58 17.26 16.36
C ASP A 369 -4.38 18.10 16.84
N GLY A 370 -3.45 18.44 15.94
CA GLY A 370 -2.23 19.19 16.23
C GLY A 370 -1.06 18.35 16.76
N ARG A 371 -1.25 17.04 17.00
CA ARG A 371 -0.15 16.13 17.37
C ARG A 371 0.88 16.09 16.24
N ILE A 372 2.17 16.08 16.58
CA ILE A 372 3.26 15.89 15.63
C ILE A 372 4.07 14.65 16.05
N ASP A 373 4.21 13.72 15.13
CA ASP A 373 5.16 12.60 15.20
C ASP A 373 6.32 12.85 14.23
N ARG A 374 7.50 12.28 14.52
CA ARG A 374 8.72 12.44 13.72
C ARG A 374 9.38 11.09 13.47
N ALA A 375 10.02 10.96 12.32
CA ALA A 375 10.95 9.86 12.11
C ALA A 375 12.25 10.18 12.87
N GLY A 376 12.30 9.77 14.14
CA GLY A 376 13.49 9.88 15.01
C GLY A 376 14.67 9.04 14.53
#